data_AF-M2UNN3-F1
#
_entry.id   AF-M2UNN3-F1
#
_cell.length_a   1.000
_cell.length_b   1.000
_cell.length_c   1.000
_cell.angle_alpha   90.00
_cell.angle_beta   90.00
_cell.angle_gamma   90.00
#
_symmetry.space_group_name_H-M   'P 1'
#
loop_
_entity.id
_entity.type
_entity.pdbx_description
1 polymer ?
#
loop_
_entity_poly.entity_id
_entity_poly.type
_entity_poly.pdbx_seq_one_letter_code
_entity_poly.pdbx_strand_id
1 'polypeptide(L)'
;APQAAAHRRGGTHRVRDSDRTDSVYDAYNYKELLDAAKERGVYRKDMKKVEMAWALKRNDEDKKLAERKNLNVLRKKQEKAKREQERIVAEQEALIEAKLRRKVEKMRKKERDESVSDDTLSDNEMERQENIPNEYMGEAIGYALSDSSWDSTSTESIPDPTNHTLIPSCKLQLLEWPHEIMPPVPALRPIIKTYAPLKIITTTSKQKLCLPGLKYPLTVDPDFVPLLCASVRAAAHEGRLERILYNAVIETGEEWASRTLVQGDNATLYFHLGNASNPAKSLADVYGKWSMEERRARRVEWTSEAYRGARDERKRRRKRIKGKLVAEVYETCKWRPGAVGYIPAYLDFGLGKEMHEVEKELSSLRYVRFKSCDVPHYYFWVRDTK
;
A
#
# COMPACT_ATOMS: atom_id res chain seq x y z
N ALA A 1 93.20 17.35 1.51
CA ALA A 1 92.19 18.34 1.07
C ALA A 1 90.83 17.92 1.61
N PRO A 2 90.02 18.80 2.22
CA PRO A 2 88.70 18.42 2.69
C PRO A 2 87.74 18.32 1.48
N GLN A 3 86.98 17.21 1.40
CA GLN A 3 85.95 17.01 0.37
C GLN A 3 84.73 17.90 0.65
N ALA A 4 84.25 18.58 -0.40
CA ALA A 4 83.06 19.41 -0.36
C ALA A 4 81.80 18.58 -0.05
N ALA A 5 80.96 19.07 0.86
CA ALA A 5 79.69 18.46 1.20
C ALA A 5 78.72 18.47 0.01
N ALA A 6 78.09 17.33 -0.25
CA ALA A 6 77.10 17.20 -1.31
C ALA A 6 75.84 18.04 -0.98
N HIS A 7 75.57 19.05 -1.81
CA HIS A 7 74.33 19.83 -1.74
C HIS A 7 73.11 18.92 -1.98
N ARG A 8 72.28 18.71 -0.96
CA ARG A 8 70.94 18.12 -1.09
C ARG A 8 70.03 19.06 -1.89
N ARG A 9 69.96 18.87 -3.21
CA ARG A 9 68.90 19.47 -4.05
C ARG A 9 67.59 18.71 -3.81
N GLY A 10 66.81 19.15 -2.84
CA GLY A 10 65.55 18.50 -2.48
C GLY A 10 64.62 19.38 -1.65
N GLY A 11 64.62 20.70 -1.89
CA GLY A 11 63.69 21.61 -1.25
C GLY A 11 62.28 21.40 -1.80
N THR A 12 61.39 20.82 -1.00
CA THR A 12 59.95 20.77 -1.29
C THR A 12 59.46 22.22 -1.37
N HIS A 13 59.20 22.72 -2.58
CA HIS A 13 58.72 24.08 -2.82
C HIS A 13 57.29 24.21 -2.24
N ARG A 14 57.21 24.54 -0.94
CA ARG A 14 55.96 24.91 -0.27
C ARG A 14 55.45 26.22 -0.89
N VAL A 15 54.14 26.39 -0.93
CA VAL A 15 53.53 27.66 -1.33
C VAL A 15 54.06 28.74 -0.39
N ARG A 16 54.46 29.90 -0.93
CA ARG A 16 54.96 31.01 -0.11
C ARG A 16 53.88 31.41 0.90
N ASP A 17 54.27 31.80 2.10
CA ASP A 17 53.31 32.13 3.16
C ASP A 17 52.37 33.29 2.77
N SER A 18 52.79 34.16 1.83
CA SER A 18 51.95 35.21 1.22
C SER A 18 50.80 34.69 0.35
N ASP A 19 50.92 33.47 -0.17
CA ASP A 19 50.07 32.91 -1.23
C ASP A 19 49.23 31.73 -0.72
N ARG A 20 49.19 31.51 0.61
CA ARG A 20 48.42 30.44 1.23
C ARG A 20 46.93 30.66 1.07
N THR A 21 46.23 29.55 0.85
CA THR A 21 44.77 29.50 0.66
C THR A 21 44.03 29.14 1.95
N ASP A 22 44.72 28.92 3.06
CA ASP A 22 44.19 28.44 4.35
C ASP A 22 43.33 27.19 4.17
N SER A 23 43.77 26.30 3.28
CA SER A 23 43.05 25.08 2.92
C SER A 23 44.00 23.89 2.91
N VAL A 24 43.43 22.68 2.82
CA VAL A 24 44.20 21.43 2.77
C VAL A 24 45.18 21.40 1.57
N TYR A 25 44.92 22.21 0.54
CA TYR A 25 45.73 22.32 -0.68
C TYR A 25 47.07 23.04 -0.49
N ASP A 26 47.28 23.78 0.60
CA ASP A 26 48.56 24.44 0.86
C ASP A 26 49.67 23.45 1.23
N ALA A 27 49.29 22.28 1.75
CA ALA A 27 50.20 21.19 2.09
C ALA A 27 50.60 20.34 0.86
N TYR A 28 49.89 20.48 -0.26
CA TYR A 28 50.04 19.59 -1.41
C TYR A 28 51.25 19.95 -2.27
N ASN A 29 51.87 18.90 -2.84
CA ASN A 29 52.91 19.07 -3.83
C ASN A 29 52.31 19.40 -5.21
N TYR A 30 53.13 19.88 -6.16
CA TYR A 30 52.63 20.30 -7.47
C TYR A 30 51.89 19.18 -8.22
N LYS A 31 52.42 17.95 -8.15
CA LYS A 31 51.79 16.77 -8.76
C LYS A 31 50.41 16.47 -8.15
N GLU A 32 50.29 16.54 -6.83
CA GLU A 32 49.03 16.29 -6.11
C GLU A 32 47.97 17.35 -6.44
N LEU A 33 48.37 18.62 -6.56
CA LEU A 33 47.47 19.70 -7.01
C LEU A 33 47.03 19.53 -8.47
N LEU A 34 47.95 19.10 -9.34
CA LEU A 34 47.66 18.87 -10.75
C LEU A 34 46.66 17.71 -10.92
N ASP A 35 46.88 16.61 -10.22
CA ASP A 35 46.00 15.44 -10.28
C ASP A 35 44.61 15.79 -9.70
N ALA A 36 44.55 16.45 -8.55
CA ALA A 36 43.29 16.92 -7.95
C ALA A 36 42.53 17.93 -8.84
N ALA A 37 43.24 18.85 -9.50
CA ALA A 37 42.64 19.83 -10.40
C ALA A 37 42.07 19.17 -11.67
N LYS A 38 42.72 18.11 -12.18
CA LYS A 38 42.20 17.32 -13.32
C LYS A 38 40.99 16.49 -12.93
N GLU A 39 41.05 15.79 -11.80
CA GLU A 39 39.91 14.98 -11.30
C GLU A 39 38.65 15.81 -11.11
N ARG A 40 38.80 17.06 -10.67
CA ARG A 40 37.68 17.97 -10.43
C ARG A 40 37.30 18.83 -11.65
N GLY A 41 37.99 18.64 -12.79
CA GLY A 41 37.70 19.35 -14.04
C GLY A 41 38.00 20.85 -14.01
N VAL A 42 38.85 21.32 -13.10
CA VAL A 42 39.16 22.76 -12.92
C VAL A 42 40.50 23.15 -13.57
N TYR A 43 41.31 22.16 -13.95
CA TYR A 43 42.63 22.38 -14.54
C TYR A 43 42.55 23.11 -15.90
N ARG A 44 43.43 24.11 -16.07
CA ARG A 44 43.74 24.76 -17.35
C ARG A 44 45.23 24.62 -17.62
N LYS A 45 45.60 24.49 -18.91
CA LYS A 45 47.00 24.38 -19.33
C LYS A 45 47.81 25.55 -18.76
N ASP A 46 49.00 25.26 -18.25
CA ASP A 46 49.96 26.23 -17.71
C ASP A 46 49.52 26.96 -16.43
N MET A 47 48.56 26.40 -15.67
CA MET A 47 48.19 26.94 -14.35
C MET A 47 49.34 26.86 -13.35
N LYS A 48 49.62 27.97 -12.68
CA LYS A 48 50.62 28.01 -11.61
C LYS A 48 50.11 27.26 -10.38
N LYS A 49 51.05 26.78 -9.56
CA LYS A 49 50.75 26.03 -8.32
C LYS A 49 49.73 26.75 -7.42
N VAL A 50 49.89 28.06 -7.24
CA VAL A 50 49.02 28.92 -6.42
C VAL A 50 47.62 29.02 -7.04
N GLU A 51 47.53 29.18 -8.36
CA GLU A 51 46.25 29.25 -9.08
C GLU A 51 45.48 27.94 -8.98
N MET A 52 46.16 26.79 -9.02
CA MET A 52 45.51 25.48 -8.83
C MET A 52 44.93 25.33 -7.42
N ALA A 53 45.67 25.74 -6.39
CA ALA A 53 45.19 25.69 -5.00
C ALA A 53 43.94 26.58 -4.81
N TRP A 54 43.96 27.82 -5.33
CA TRP A 54 42.81 28.71 -5.27
C TRP A 54 41.60 28.19 -6.06
N ALA A 55 41.83 27.60 -7.23
CA ALA A 55 40.75 27.06 -8.05
C ALA A 55 40.08 25.82 -7.41
N LEU A 56 40.87 24.97 -6.76
CA LEU A 56 40.37 23.85 -5.97
C LEU A 56 39.55 24.31 -4.76
N LYS A 57 40.04 25.32 -4.03
CA LYS A 57 39.31 25.93 -2.90
C LYS A 57 37.96 26.51 -3.34
N ARG A 58 37.93 27.29 -4.42
CA ARG A 58 36.68 27.87 -4.96
C ARG A 58 35.67 26.79 -5.35
N ASN A 59 36.11 25.71 -5.99
CA ASN A 59 35.23 24.60 -6.36
C ASN A 59 34.61 23.94 -5.10
N ASP A 60 35.38 23.77 -4.03
CA ASP A 60 34.84 23.25 -2.76
C ASP A 60 33.84 24.19 -2.09
N GLU A 61 34.10 25.50 -2.12
CA GLU A 61 33.18 26.51 -1.62
C GLU A 61 31.87 26.53 -2.43
N ASP A 62 31.96 26.45 -3.75
CA ASP A 62 30.80 26.40 -4.65
C ASP A 62 29.96 25.13 -4.44
N LYS A 63 30.60 23.97 -4.25
CA LYS A 63 29.91 22.72 -3.92
C LYS A 63 29.18 22.83 -2.58
N LYS A 64 29.83 23.34 -1.54
CA LYS A 64 29.19 23.58 -0.23
C LYS A 64 28.02 24.55 -0.31
N LEU A 65 28.13 25.60 -1.13
CA LEU A 65 27.04 26.55 -1.37
C LEU A 65 25.87 25.89 -2.11
N ALA A 66 26.14 25.07 -3.12
CA ALA A 66 25.11 24.33 -3.86
C ALA A 66 24.37 23.33 -2.96
N GLU A 67 25.08 22.58 -2.13
CA GLU A 67 24.49 21.67 -1.14
C GLU A 67 23.59 22.41 -0.15
N ARG A 68 24.04 23.55 0.40
CA ARG A 68 23.22 24.40 1.28
C ARG A 68 21.97 24.92 0.58
N LYS A 69 22.08 25.36 -0.68
CA LYS A 69 20.93 25.80 -1.48
C LYS A 69 19.92 24.66 -1.70
N ASN A 70 20.39 23.46 -2.02
CA ASN A 70 19.53 22.28 -2.20
C ASN A 70 18.81 21.88 -0.91
N LEU A 71 19.51 21.90 0.22
CA LEU A 71 18.90 21.65 1.54
C LEU A 71 17.82 22.70 1.88
N ASN A 72 18.09 23.98 1.59
CA ASN A 72 17.11 25.04 1.80
C ASN A 72 15.88 24.91 0.89
N VAL A 73 16.05 24.46 -0.36
CA VAL A 73 14.93 24.19 -1.28
C VAL A 73 14.07 23.03 -0.77
N LEU A 74 14.68 21.94 -0.32
CA LEU A 74 13.97 20.80 0.26
C LEU A 74 13.20 21.20 1.52
N ARG A 75 13.82 21.97 2.41
CA ARG A 75 13.17 22.49 3.63
C ARG A 75 11.96 23.37 3.29
N LYS A 76 12.11 24.29 2.34
CA LYS A 76 10.98 25.13 1.87
C LYS A 76 9.86 24.29 1.25
N LYS A 77 10.17 23.20 0.54
CA LYS A 77 9.16 22.30 -0.04
C LYS A 77 8.41 21.53 1.05
N GLN A 78 9.09 21.06 2.09
CA GLN A 78 8.48 20.41 3.25
C GLN A 78 7.60 21.37 4.06
N GLU A 79 8.06 22.61 4.29
CA GLU A 79 7.27 23.63 4.99
C GLU A 79 6.00 23.99 4.20
N LYS A 80 6.07 24.09 2.86
CA LYS A 80 4.88 24.31 2.02
C LYS A 80 3.90 23.14 2.09
N ALA A 81 4.38 21.90 1.99
CA ALA A 81 3.53 20.71 2.08
C ALA A 81 2.83 20.60 3.45
N LYS A 82 3.53 20.95 4.53
CA LYS A 82 2.95 20.98 5.88
C LYS A 82 1.86 22.04 6.00
N ARG A 83 2.09 23.25 5.49
CA ARG A 83 1.07 24.32 5.47
C ARG A 83 -0.16 23.93 4.63
N GLU A 84 0.04 23.23 3.53
CA GLU A 84 -1.07 22.76 2.68
C GLU A 84 -1.91 21.69 3.40
N GLN A 85 -1.27 20.75 4.08
CA GLN A 85 -1.97 19.78 4.94
C GLN A 85 -2.72 20.46 6.08
N GLU A 86 -2.11 21.44 6.76
CA GLU A 86 -2.78 22.21 7.81
C GLU A 86 -4.02 22.95 7.28
N ARG A 87 -3.99 23.48 6.05
CA ARG A 87 -5.16 24.11 5.42
C ARG A 87 -6.27 23.12 5.11
N ILE A 88 -5.94 21.94 4.58
CA ILE A 88 -6.91 20.89 4.28
C ILE A 88 -7.59 20.40 5.56
N VAL A 89 -6.82 20.18 6.62
CA VAL A 89 -7.37 19.76 7.93
C VAL A 89 -8.27 20.84 8.52
N ALA A 90 -7.84 22.11 8.50
CA ALA A 90 -8.66 23.22 9.00
C ALA A 90 -9.98 23.39 8.21
N GLU A 91 -9.96 23.18 6.89
CA GLU A 91 -11.17 23.22 6.06
C GLU A 91 -12.12 22.07 6.38
N GLN A 92 -11.60 20.87 6.63
CA GLN A 92 -12.38 19.71 7.06
C GLN A 92 -12.99 19.91 8.46
N GLU A 93 -12.21 20.44 9.41
CA GLU A 93 -12.70 20.75 10.76
C GLU A 93 -13.82 21.81 10.72
N ALA A 94 -13.67 22.86 9.90
CA ALA A 94 -14.71 23.88 9.73
C ALA A 94 -16.00 23.30 9.12
N LEU A 95 -15.89 22.36 8.17
CA LEU A 95 -17.05 21.67 7.59
C LEU A 95 -17.77 20.79 8.61
N ILE A 96 -17.02 20.09 9.46
CA ILE A 96 -17.58 19.27 10.54
C ILE A 96 -18.28 20.16 11.57
N GLU A 97 -17.65 21.25 11.98
CA GLU A 97 -18.23 22.19 12.94
C GLU A 97 -19.51 22.85 12.39
N ALA A 98 -19.53 23.25 11.12
CA ALA A 98 -20.72 23.79 10.47
C ALA A 98 -21.87 22.77 10.42
N LYS A 99 -21.58 21.49 10.14
CA LYS A 99 -22.57 20.42 10.18
C LYS A 99 -23.12 20.20 11.60
N LEU A 100 -22.26 20.23 12.61
CA LEU A 100 -22.67 20.08 14.01
C LEU A 100 -23.53 21.27 14.47
N ARG A 101 -23.14 22.50 14.14
CA ARG A 101 -23.94 23.72 14.44
C ARG A 101 -25.33 23.65 13.81
N ARG A 102 -25.43 23.24 12.53
CA ARG A 102 -26.73 23.03 11.85
C ARG A 102 -27.58 21.97 12.54
N LYS A 103 -26.99 20.88 13.03
CA LYS A 103 -27.72 19.83 13.79
C LYS A 103 -28.23 20.35 15.12
N VAL A 104 -27.41 21.09 15.87
CA VAL A 104 -27.80 21.70 17.16
C VAL A 104 -28.91 22.73 16.96
N GLU A 105 -28.86 23.53 15.89
CA GLU A 105 -29.92 24.48 15.57
C GLU A 105 -31.24 23.78 15.21
N LYS A 106 -31.19 22.70 14.42
CA LYS A 106 -32.38 21.88 14.11
C LYS A 106 -32.99 21.26 15.37
N MET A 107 -32.16 20.76 16.30
CA MET A 107 -32.62 20.22 17.58
C MET A 107 -33.27 21.29 18.46
N ARG A 108 -32.68 22.49 18.54
CA ARG A 108 -33.25 23.62 19.30
C ARG A 108 -34.56 24.14 18.72
N LYS A 109 -34.74 24.12 17.39
CA LYS A 109 -36.01 24.46 16.73
C LYS A 109 -37.09 23.40 17.00
N LYS A 110 -36.71 22.12 17.03
CA LYS A 110 -37.59 21.01 17.39
C LYS A 110 -38.06 21.08 18.86
N GLU A 111 -37.21 21.54 19.77
CA GLU A 111 -37.57 21.74 21.19
C GLU A 111 -38.49 22.95 21.45
N ARG A 112 -38.68 23.84 20.46
CA ARG A 112 -39.57 25.02 20.56
C ARG A 112 -40.94 24.82 19.92
N ASP A 113 -41.26 23.62 19.42
CA ASP A 113 -42.53 23.28 18.75
C ASP A 113 -42.95 24.29 17.64
N GLU A 114 -41.97 24.94 17.00
CA GLU A 114 -42.21 25.75 15.80
C GLU A 114 -42.41 24.81 14.61
N SER A 115 -43.54 24.93 13.91
CA SER A 115 -43.97 24.06 12.81
C SER A 115 -42.85 23.82 11.79
N VAL A 116 -42.38 22.57 11.72
CA VAL A 116 -41.44 22.10 10.70
C VAL A 116 -42.23 21.93 9.40
N SER A 117 -42.34 23.03 8.64
CA SER A 117 -42.99 23.03 7.33
C SER A 117 -42.04 22.44 6.28
N ASP A 118 -42.53 21.34 5.72
CA ASP A 118 -42.33 20.76 4.39
C ASP A 118 -40.98 20.13 4.01
N ASP A 119 -41.11 18.86 3.64
CA ASP A 119 -40.12 17.96 3.04
C ASP A 119 -39.86 18.34 1.58
N THR A 120 -39.29 19.53 1.37
CA THR A 120 -38.63 19.84 0.11
C THR A 120 -37.15 19.95 0.37
N LEU A 121 -36.40 18.92 -0.07
CA LEU A 121 -34.97 19.04 -0.35
C LEU A 121 -34.78 20.35 -1.14
N SER A 122 -34.10 21.34 -0.57
CA SER A 122 -33.85 22.58 -1.33
C SER A 122 -33.09 22.22 -2.60
N ASP A 123 -33.38 22.86 -3.73
CA ASP A 123 -32.70 22.61 -5.01
C ASP A 123 -31.16 22.67 -4.90
N ASN A 124 -30.62 23.37 -3.90
CA ASN A 124 -29.18 23.40 -3.59
C ASN A 124 -28.61 22.11 -2.94
N GLU A 125 -29.46 21.24 -2.39
CA GLU A 125 -29.09 19.92 -1.85
C GLU A 125 -29.32 18.84 -2.91
N MET A 126 -30.30 19.03 -3.82
CA MET A 126 -30.51 18.21 -5.01
C MET A 126 -29.42 18.41 -6.06
N GLU A 127 -29.02 19.67 -6.36
CA GLU A 127 -27.92 19.97 -7.28
C GLU A 127 -26.54 19.53 -6.75
N ARG A 128 -26.37 19.36 -5.43
CA ARG A 128 -25.14 18.77 -4.84
C ARG A 128 -25.13 17.24 -4.90
N GLN A 129 -26.30 16.62 -5.04
CA GLN A 129 -26.45 15.18 -5.22
C GLN A 129 -26.42 14.81 -6.71
N GLU A 130 -26.85 15.71 -7.60
CA GLU A 130 -26.72 15.59 -9.06
C GLU A 130 -25.33 16.00 -9.60
N ASN A 131 -24.61 16.88 -8.89
CA ASN A 131 -23.19 17.14 -9.16
C ASN A 131 -22.24 16.22 -8.37
N ILE A 132 -22.72 15.06 -7.89
CA ILE A 132 -21.83 13.92 -7.68
C ILE A 132 -21.39 13.53 -9.09
N PRO A 133 -20.10 13.71 -9.45
CA PRO A 133 -19.63 13.29 -10.76
C PRO A 133 -19.93 11.81 -10.87
N ASN A 134 -20.88 11.48 -11.75
CA ASN A 134 -21.23 10.15 -12.25
C ASN A 134 -20.60 9.03 -11.41
N GLU A 135 -21.39 8.37 -10.55
CA GLU A 135 -21.05 7.28 -9.61
C GLU A 135 -20.39 6.03 -10.27
N TYR A 136 -19.90 6.19 -11.49
CA TYR A 136 -19.05 5.32 -12.30
C TYR A 136 -17.61 5.81 -12.49
N MET A 137 -17.13 6.79 -11.73
CA MET A 137 -15.68 7.03 -11.59
C MET A 137 -15.15 6.17 -10.43
N GLY A 138 -14.16 5.30 -10.70
CA GLY A 138 -13.60 4.28 -9.80
C GLY A 138 -12.96 4.77 -8.49
N GLU A 139 -13.33 5.96 -8.04
CA GLU A 139 -12.87 6.66 -6.86
C GLU A 139 -13.80 6.46 -5.66
N ALA A 140 -15.13 6.29 -5.80
CA ALA A 140 -16.05 6.27 -4.66
C ALA A 140 -15.86 5.08 -3.69
N ILE A 141 -15.57 3.88 -4.21
CA ILE A 141 -15.17 2.76 -3.35
C ILE A 141 -13.83 3.10 -2.69
N GLY A 142 -12.87 3.64 -3.44
CA GLY A 142 -11.59 4.09 -2.91
C GLY A 142 -11.69 5.16 -1.82
N TYR A 143 -12.61 6.11 -1.92
CA TYR A 143 -12.80 7.23 -0.99
C TYR A 143 -13.62 6.83 0.25
N ALA A 144 -14.64 5.98 0.10
CA ALA A 144 -15.29 5.34 1.25
C ALA A 144 -14.30 4.43 2.03
N LEU A 145 -13.24 3.97 1.35
CA LEU A 145 -12.13 3.19 1.92
C LEU A 145 -10.90 4.05 2.32
N SER A 146 -10.84 5.34 1.96
CA SER A 146 -9.70 6.23 2.22
C SER A 146 -9.84 7.08 3.47
N ASP A 147 -10.98 7.01 4.15
CA ASP A 147 -11.23 7.70 5.43
C ASP A 147 -10.50 6.98 6.57
N SER A 148 -9.18 6.87 6.45
CA SER A 148 -8.32 6.03 7.27
C SER A 148 -7.81 6.77 8.51
N SER A 149 -8.65 6.84 9.53
CA SER A 149 -8.23 6.86 10.93
C SER A 149 -8.33 5.43 11.50
N TRP A 150 -7.59 4.45 10.96
CA TRP A 150 -7.65 3.10 11.53
C TRP A 150 -6.44 2.21 11.22
N ASP A 151 -5.23 2.71 11.44
CA ASP A 151 -3.98 1.93 11.42
C ASP A 151 -3.73 1.26 12.78
N SER A 152 -4.53 0.26 13.16
CA SER A 152 -4.22 -0.60 14.31
C SER A 152 -4.91 -1.96 14.22
N THR A 153 -4.32 -2.85 13.43
CA THR A 153 -4.34 -4.33 13.61
C THR A 153 -3.46 -4.96 12.52
N SER A 154 -2.19 -4.55 12.54
CA SER A 154 -1.14 -5.18 11.75
C SER A 154 -0.43 -6.26 12.58
N THR A 155 -1.16 -7.31 12.93
CA THR A 155 -0.53 -8.57 13.37
C THR A 155 -0.38 -9.45 12.14
N GLU A 156 0.76 -9.36 11.48
CA GLU A 156 1.22 -10.45 10.60
C GLU A 156 1.66 -11.60 11.51
N SER A 157 0.69 -12.32 12.08
CA SER A 157 0.93 -13.69 12.49
C SER A 157 0.76 -14.53 11.24
N ILE A 158 1.86 -15.00 10.66
CA ILE A 158 1.82 -16.17 9.77
C ILE A 158 1.20 -17.27 10.63
N PRO A 159 0.00 -17.78 10.34
CA PRO A 159 -0.53 -18.89 11.09
C PRO A 159 0.46 -20.04 10.95
N ASP A 160 0.79 -20.66 12.08
CA ASP A 160 1.61 -21.87 12.09
C ASP A 160 1.02 -22.86 11.06
N PRO A 161 1.79 -23.36 10.06
CA PRO A 161 1.28 -24.28 9.04
C PRO A 161 0.68 -25.57 9.62
N THR A 162 0.91 -25.83 10.91
CA THR A 162 0.38 -26.92 11.71
C THR A 162 -1.04 -26.69 12.23
N ASN A 163 -1.54 -25.45 12.24
CA ASN A 163 -2.90 -25.16 12.70
C ASN A 163 -3.93 -25.38 11.58
N HIS A 164 -4.69 -26.45 11.72
CA HIS A 164 -5.70 -26.92 10.78
C HIS A 164 -6.96 -26.01 10.68
N THR A 165 -7.07 -25.01 11.55
CA THR A 165 -8.25 -24.13 11.61
C THR A 165 -7.92 -22.78 10.98
N LEU A 166 -8.51 -22.50 9.82
CA LEU A 166 -8.46 -21.17 9.22
C LEU A 166 -9.16 -20.19 10.16
N ILE A 167 -8.38 -19.25 10.71
CA ILE A 167 -8.90 -18.22 11.62
C ILE A 167 -9.63 -17.17 10.77
N PRO A 168 -10.90 -16.86 11.08
CA PRO A 168 -11.63 -15.79 10.41
C PRO A 168 -10.86 -14.48 10.45
N SER A 169 -10.84 -13.75 9.33
CA SER A 169 -10.05 -12.52 9.19
C SER A 169 -10.91 -11.36 8.71
N CYS A 170 -10.55 -10.14 9.09
CA CYS A 170 -11.12 -8.91 8.55
C CYS A 170 -10.56 -8.51 7.17
N LYS A 171 -9.73 -9.37 6.53
CA LYS A 171 -9.07 -9.11 5.25
C LYS A 171 -9.36 -10.22 4.26
N LEU A 172 -9.23 -9.90 2.97
CA LEU A 172 -9.31 -10.91 1.91
C LEU A 172 -8.12 -11.86 2.00
N GLN A 173 -8.38 -13.15 1.89
CA GLN A 173 -7.33 -14.16 1.94
C GLN A 173 -7.26 -14.93 0.62
N LEU A 174 -6.03 -15.26 0.24
CA LEU A 174 -5.71 -16.10 -0.90
C LEU A 174 -5.06 -17.38 -0.39
N LEU A 175 -5.56 -18.51 -0.87
CA LEU A 175 -5.06 -19.83 -0.57
C LEU A 175 -4.55 -20.49 -1.85
N GLU A 176 -3.48 -21.26 -1.71
CA GLU A 176 -2.99 -22.15 -2.74
C GLU A 176 -3.39 -23.58 -2.40
N TRP A 177 -3.98 -24.27 -3.36
CA TRP A 177 -4.19 -25.70 -3.27
C TRP A 177 -2.98 -26.43 -3.85
N PRO A 178 -2.26 -27.24 -3.06
CA PRO A 178 -0.97 -27.81 -3.48
C PRO A 178 -1.11 -29.00 -4.44
N HIS A 179 -2.31 -29.53 -4.63
CA HIS A 179 -2.55 -30.71 -5.47
C HIS A 179 -3.11 -30.31 -6.85
N GLU A 180 -2.87 -31.17 -7.85
CA GLU A 180 -3.34 -30.94 -9.22
C GLU A 180 -4.86 -31.07 -9.34
N ILE A 181 -5.45 -31.97 -8.55
CA ILE A 181 -6.89 -32.19 -8.50
C ILE A 181 -7.58 -31.09 -7.69
N MET A 182 -8.85 -30.81 -7.99
CA MET A 182 -9.67 -29.94 -7.14
C MET A 182 -9.72 -30.49 -5.71
N PRO A 183 -9.78 -29.63 -4.69
CA PRO A 183 -9.85 -30.09 -3.32
C PRO A 183 -11.08 -30.99 -3.12
N PRO A 184 -10.93 -32.14 -2.42
CA PRO A 184 -12.09 -32.84 -1.90
C PRO A 184 -12.79 -31.93 -0.88
N VAL A 185 -14.10 -32.05 -0.75
CA VAL A 185 -14.86 -31.36 0.31
C VAL A 185 -15.03 -32.37 1.44
N PRO A 186 -14.42 -32.17 2.62
CA PRO A 186 -13.63 -31.01 3.08
C PRO A 186 -12.15 -31.03 2.68
N ALA A 187 -11.57 -29.84 2.44
CA ALA A 187 -10.22 -29.68 1.93
C ALA A 187 -9.19 -29.72 3.06
N LEU A 188 -8.37 -30.76 3.12
CA LEU A 188 -7.29 -30.88 4.09
C LEU A 188 -6.05 -30.15 3.55
N ARG A 189 -5.74 -28.96 4.09
CA ARG A 189 -4.45 -28.22 3.98
C ARG A 189 -4.26 -27.24 2.80
N PRO A 190 -5.08 -26.19 2.67
CA PRO A 190 -4.71 -25.04 1.85
C PRO A 190 -3.52 -24.26 2.44
N ILE A 191 -2.62 -23.75 1.59
CA ILE A 191 -1.49 -22.91 2.00
C ILE A 191 -1.89 -21.44 1.86
N ILE A 192 -1.89 -20.67 2.95
CA ILE A 192 -2.15 -19.23 2.89
C ILE A 192 -1.02 -18.53 2.12
N LYS A 193 -1.40 -17.72 1.13
CA LYS A 193 -0.49 -16.88 0.35
C LYS A 193 -0.74 -15.41 0.61
N THR A 194 0.24 -14.58 0.25
CA THR A 194 0.02 -13.14 0.17
C THR A 194 -1.07 -12.87 -0.85
N TYR A 195 -2.11 -12.15 -0.43
CA TYR A 195 -3.22 -11.82 -1.30
C TYR A 195 -2.76 -11.09 -2.56
N ALA A 196 -3.31 -11.50 -3.70
CA ALA A 196 -3.07 -10.90 -4.98
C ALA A 196 -4.36 -10.87 -5.80
N PRO A 197 -4.68 -9.78 -6.51
CA PRO A 197 -5.81 -9.73 -7.42
C PRO A 197 -5.53 -10.59 -8.66
N LEU A 198 -6.12 -11.77 -8.73
CA LEU A 198 -5.92 -12.74 -9.81
C LEU A 198 -7.12 -12.79 -10.75
N LYS A 199 -6.87 -13.13 -12.01
CA LYS A 199 -7.91 -13.56 -12.96
C LYS A 199 -8.16 -15.05 -12.75
N ILE A 200 -9.40 -15.39 -12.42
CA ILE A 200 -9.81 -16.72 -12.01
C ILE A 200 -10.97 -17.20 -12.88
N ILE A 201 -11.20 -18.51 -12.88
CA ILE A 201 -12.30 -19.14 -13.61
C ILE A 201 -13.06 -20.03 -12.64
N THR A 202 -14.38 -19.90 -12.60
CA THR A 202 -15.23 -20.76 -11.76
C THR A 202 -15.12 -22.23 -12.16
N THR A 203 -15.16 -23.13 -11.18
CA THR A 203 -14.92 -24.56 -11.43
C THR A 203 -16.08 -25.21 -12.17
N THR A 204 -17.32 -24.82 -11.88
CA THR A 204 -18.53 -25.43 -12.44
C THR A 204 -19.01 -24.66 -13.66
N SER A 205 -19.28 -23.35 -13.52
CA SER A 205 -19.84 -22.53 -14.61
C SER A 205 -18.83 -22.04 -15.65
N LYS A 206 -17.52 -22.23 -15.40
CA LYS A 206 -16.40 -21.78 -16.26
C LYS A 206 -16.42 -20.28 -16.60
N GLN A 207 -17.06 -19.47 -15.76
CA GLN A 207 -17.10 -18.02 -15.89
C GLN A 207 -15.75 -17.41 -15.49
N LYS A 208 -15.24 -16.46 -16.28
CA LYS A 208 -14.04 -15.69 -15.97
C LYS A 208 -14.40 -14.56 -15.00
N LEU A 209 -13.69 -14.48 -13.89
CA LEU A 209 -13.89 -13.50 -12.83
C LEU A 209 -12.54 -12.88 -12.43
N CYS A 210 -12.58 -11.74 -11.76
CA CYS A 210 -11.40 -11.10 -11.17
C CYS A 210 -11.54 -11.01 -9.65
N LEU A 211 -10.48 -11.39 -8.92
CA LEU A 211 -10.42 -11.13 -7.49
C LEU A 211 -10.35 -9.62 -7.19
N PRO A 212 -10.90 -9.14 -6.05
CA PRO A 212 -10.89 -7.73 -5.68
C PRO A 212 -9.48 -7.17 -5.51
N GLY A 213 -9.38 -5.84 -5.48
CA GLY A 213 -8.11 -5.15 -5.24
C GLY A 213 -7.36 -4.67 -6.49
N LEU A 214 -7.69 -5.15 -7.69
CA LEU A 214 -7.04 -4.66 -8.93
C LEU A 214 -7.34 -3.17 -9.19
N LYS A 215 -8.57 -2.74 -8.88
CA LYS A 215 -9.08 -1.38 -9.12
C LYS A 215 -8.92 -0.48 -7.89
N TYR A 216 -8.33 -0.96 -6.81
CA TYR A 216 -8.19 -0.15 -5.60
C TYR A 216 -7.15 0.96 -5.81
N PRO A 217 -7.31 2.13 -5.16
CA PRO A 217 -6.31 3.18 -5.20
C PRO A 217 -4.96 2.66 -4.71
N LEU A 218 -3.87 3.25 -5.23
CA LEU A 218 -2.52 2.91 -4.80
C LEU A 218 -2.24 3.22 -3.33
N THR A 219 -3.12 3.91 -2.60
CA THR A 219 -3.00 4.13 -1.15
C THR A 219 -3.56 2.97 -0.34
N VAL A 220 -4.49 2.19 -0.91
CA VAL A 220 -5.20 1.10 -0.26
C VAL A 220 -4.52 -0.23 -0.58
N ASP A 221 -4.45 -1.13 0.40
CA ASP A 221 -3.93 -2.48 0.17
C ASP A 221 -4.96 -3.35 -0.58
N PRO A 222 -4.52 -4.27 -1.46
CA PRO A 222 -5.45 -5.06 -2.28
C PRO A 222 -6.33 -6.04 -1.48
N ASP A 223 -5.89 -6.46 -0.30
CA ASP A 223 -6.64 -7.32 0.63
C ASP A 223 -7.56 -6.55 1.58
N PHE A 224 -7.63 -5.23 1.45
CA PHE A 224 -8.37 -4.38 2.36
C PHE A 224 -9.88 -4.55 2.20
N VAL A 225 -10.54 -4.67 3.34
CA VAL A 225 -12.00 -4.66 3.47
C VAL A 225 -12.34 -3.82 4.70
N PRO A 226 -13.32 -2.89 4.63
CA PRO A 226 -13.61 -2.03 5.75
C PRO A 226 -14.35 -2.80 6.86
N LEU A 227 -13.96 -2.54 8.11
CA LEU A 227 -14.71 -3.05 9.27
C LEU A 227 -16.03 -2.30 9.38
N LEU A 228 -17.13 -3.04 9.44
CA LEU A 228 -18.45 -2.44 9.50
C LEU A 228 -18.87 -2.16 10.95
N CYS A 229 -19.57 -1.05 11.17
CA CYS A 229 -20.16 -0.76 12.48
C CYS A 229 -21.23 -1.81 12.84
N ALA A 230 -21.50 -2.00 14.14
CA ALA A 230 -22.40 -3.06 14.62
C ALA A 230 -23.81 -2.98 14.02
N SER A 231 -24.35 -1.77 13.82
CA SER A 231 -25.67 -1.58 13.21
C SER A 231 -25.74 -2.06 11.76
N VAL A 232 -24.72 -1.78 10.95
CA VAL A 232 -24.65 -2.24 9.55
C VAL A 232 -24.51 -3.76 9.48
N ARG A 233 -23.77 -4.36 10.42
CA ARG A 233 -23.64 -5.82 10.50
C ARG A 233 -24.97 -6.48 10.87
N ALA A 234 -25.66 -5.95 11.90
CA ALA A 234 -26.98 -6.45 12.29
C ALA A 234 -27.99 -6.33 11.14
N ALA A 235 -28.02 -5.18 10.46
CA ALA A 235 -28.86 -5.00 9.27
C ALA A 235 -28.55 -6.04 8.18
N ALA A 236 -27.27 -6.31 7.90
CA ALA A 236 -26.87 -7.32 6.92
C ALA A 236 -27.31 -8.74 7.30
N HIS A 237 -27.28 -9.09 8.59
CA HIS A 237 -27.84 -10.36 9.10
C HIS A 237 -29.36 -10.46 8.91
N GLU A 238 -30.06 -9.34 8.96
CA GLU A 238 -31.51 -9.24 8.67
C GLU A 238 -31.82 -9.14 7.16
N GLY A 239 -30.80 -9.19 6.29
CA GLY A 239 -30.95 -9.04 4.85
C GLY A 239 -31.07 -7.58 4.36
N ARG A 240 -30.92 -6.59 5.24
CA ARG A 240 -30.95 -5.16 4.93
C ARG A 240 -29.54 -4.62 4.66
N LEU A 241 -29.33 -4.09 3.47
CA LEU A 241 -28.04 -3.56 3.04
C LEU A 241 -28.01 -2.03 3.14
N GLU A 242 -27.34 -1.51 4.17
CA GLU A 242 -27.31 -0.08 4.48
C GLU A 242 -25.89 0.50 4.42
N ARG A 243 -25.80 1.84 4.29
CA ARG A 243 -24.55 2.61 4.31
C ARG A 243 -23.53 2.06 3.32
N ILE A 244 -22.35 1.62 3.78
CA ILE A 244 -21.27 1.09 2.93
C ILE A 244 -21.78 -0.06 2.06
N LEU A 245 -22.75 -0.86 2.54
CA LEU A 245 -23.27 -2.02 1.83
C LEU A 245 -24.45 -1.71 0.89
N TYR A 246 -24.92 -0.48 0.75
CA TYR A 246 -26.13 -0.14 -0.03
C TYR A 246 -26.12 -0.65 -1.48
N ASN A 247 -24.95 -0.68 -2.12
CA ASN A 247 -24.74 -1.17 -3.48
C ASN A 247 -24.19 -2.61 -3.54
N ALA A 248 -24.35 -3.37 -2.45
CA ALA A 248 -24.04 -4.79 -2.41
C ALA A 248 -25.27 -5.66 -2.70
N VAL A 249 -25.02 -6.96 -2.81
CA VAL A 249 -26.01 -8.03 -2.91
C VAL A 249 -25.58 -9.13 -1.95
N ILE A 250 -26.55 -9.73 -1.28
CA ILE A 250 -26.35 -10.94 -0.47
C ILE A 250 -26.67 -12.13 -1.38
N GLU A 251 -25.69 -13.01 -1.56
CA GLU A 251 -25.81 -14.27 -2.29
C GLU A 251 -25.64 -15.43 -1.30
N THR A 252 -26.31 -16.55 -1.55
CA THR A 252 -26.22 -17.72 -0.67
C THR A 252 -24.98 -18.57 -0.97
N GLY A 253 -24.56 -19.40 0.00
CA GLY A 253 -23.52 -20.39 -0.22
C GLY A 253 -23.88 -21.37 -1.34
N GLU A 254 -25.16 -21.75 -1.44
CA GLU A 254 -25.69 -22.62 -2.49
C GLU A 254 -25.65 -21.99 -3.88
N GLU A 255 -25.97 -20.70 -4.00
CA GLU A 255 -25.83 -19.95 -5.26
C GLU A 255 -24.38 -19.96 -5.74
N TRP A 256 -23.42 -19.78 -4.83
CA TRP A 256 -22.00 -19.87 -5.16
C TRP A 256 -21.56 -21.30 -5.47
N ALA A 257 -22.11 -22.30 -4.77
CA ALA A 257 -21.85 -23.73 -5.03
C ALA A 257 -22.30 -24.17 -6.43
N SER A 258 -23.36 -23.55 -6.97
CA SER A 258 -23.79 -23.78 -8.36
C SER A 258 -22.75 -23.27 -9.39
N ARG A 259 -21.95 -22.27 -9.03
CA ARG A 259 -20.95 -21.64 -9.91
C ARG A 259 -19.57 -22.26 -9.74
N THR A 260 -19.15 -22.50 -8.50
CA THR A 260 -17.79 -22.92 -8.14
C THR A 260 -17.79 -23.79 -6.89
N LEU A 261 -16.68 -24.47 -6.61
CA LEU A 261 -16.55 -25.30 -5.41
C LEU A 261 -16.49 -24.42 -4.15
N VAL A 262 -17.39 -24.69 -3.19
CA VAL A 262 -17.51 -23.94 -1.92
C VAL A 262 -17.31 -24.88 -0.74
N GLN A 263 -16.50 -24.45 0.22
CA GLN A 263 -16.34 -25.15 1.50
C GLN A 263 -17.13 -24.41 2.59
N GLY A 264 -18.20 -25.05 3.08
CA GLY A 264 -19.17 -24.41 3.98
C GLY A 264 -18.66 -24.10 5.40
N ASP A 265 -17.69 -24.86 5.89
CA ASP A 265 -17.12 -24.74 7.25
C ASP A 265 -16.24 -23.50 7.47
N ASN A 266 -15.64 -22.99 6.40
CA ASN A 266 -14.69 -21.88 6.41
C ASN A 266 -14.99 -20.81 5.34
N ALA A 267 -16.09 -20.97 4.59
CA ALA A 267 -16.53 -20.09 3.52
C ALA A 267 -15.52 -19.90 2.37
N THR A 268 -14.63 -20.88 2.15
CA THR A 268 -13.64 -20.82 1.06
C THR A 268 -14.29 -21.10 -0.28
N LEU A 269 -14.02 -20.23 -1.25
CA LEU A 269 -14.39 -20.39 -2.65
C LEU A 269 -13.16 -20.86 -3.44
N TYR A 270 -13.25 -21.99 -4.14
CA TYR A 270 -12.16 -22.50 -4.97
C TYR A 270 -12.40 -22.22 -6.45
N PHE A 271 -11.35 -21.82 -7.15
CA PHE A 271 -11.37 -21.44 -8.56
C PHE A 271 -10.19 -22.04 -9.33
N HIS A 272 -10.35 -22.19 -10.64
CA HIS A 272 -9.22 -22.46 -11.53
C HIS A 272 -8.45 -21.18 -11.84
N LEU A 273 -7.14 -21.28 -11.94
CA LEU A 273 -6.31 -20.30 -12.64
C LEU A 273 -6.42 -20.57 -14.15
N GLY A 274 -7.02 -19.67 -14.92
CA GLY A 274 -7.24 -19.86 -16.37
C GLY A 274 -5.95 -20.03 -17.17
N ASN A 275 -5.93 -20.78 -18.28
CA ASN A 275 -4.73 -21.13 -19.07
C ASN A 275 -3.90 -19.92 -19.51
N ALA A 276 -2.80 -19.66 -18.81
CA ALA A 276 -1.82 -18.65 -19.17
C ALA A 276 -0.43 -19.23 -18.86
N SER A 277 0.11 -19.99 -19.79
CA SER A 277 1.56 -20.07 -19.93
C SER A 277 1.88 -19.01 -20.97
N ASN A 278 2.42 -17.88 -20.55
CA ASN A 278 2.97 -16.91 -21.50
C ASN A 278 4.39 -17.37 -21.87
N PRO A 279 4.61 -18.01 -23.03
CA PRO A 279 5.93 -18.52 -23.38
C PRO A 279 6.98 -17.41 -23.53
N ALA A 280 6.55 -16.14 -23.63
CA ALA A 280 7.43 -15.00 -23.75
C ALA A 280 8.04 -14.52 -22.42
N LYS A 281 7.57 -15.03 -21.26
CA LYS A 281 8.08 -14.63 -19.95
C LYS A 281 8.73 -15.82 -19.24
N SER A 282 10.02 -15.70 -18.92
CA SER A 282 10.74 -16.69 -18.12
C SER A 282 10.47 -16.47 -16.62
N LEU A 283 10.18 -17.56 -15.91
CA LEU A 283 10.04 -17.56 -14.44
C LEU A 283 11.32 -17.05 -13.76
N ALA A 284 12.50 -17.37 -14.32
CA ALA A 284 13.78 -16.91 -13.79
C ALA A 284 13.91 -15.37 -13.87
N ASP A 285 13.43 -14.76 -14.95
CA ASP A 285 13.45 -13.30 -15.13
C ASP A 285 12.49 -12.62 -14.14
N VAL A 286 11.33 -13.23 -13.90
CA VAL A 286 10.36 -12.75 -12.88
C VAL A 286 11.02 -12.72 -11.51
N TYR A 287 11.60 -13.85 -11.07
CA TYR A 287 12.29 -13.89 -9.77
C TYR A 287 13.50 -12.95 -9.70
N GLY A 288 14.27 -12.83 -10.80
CA GLY A 288 15.40 -11.90 -10.89
C GLY A 288 14.98 -10.45 -10.70
N LYS A 289 13.94 -10.01 -11.43
CA LYS A 289 13.34 -8.67 -11.34
C LYS A 289 12.86 -8.39 -9.91
N TRP A 290 12.03 -9.27 -9.35
CA TRP A 290 11.44 -9.06 -8.03
C TRP A 290 12.45 -9.17 -6.88
N SER A 291 13.51 -9.98 -7.03
CA SER A 291 14.64 -10.00 -6.08
C SER A 291 15.36 -8.65 -6.02
N MET A 292 15.55 -8.00 -7.17
CA MET A 292 16.14 -6.65 -7.23
C MET A 292 15.22 -5.60 -6.62
N GLU A 293 13.91 -5.67 -6.88
CA GLU A 293 12.92 -4.78 -6.30
C GLU A 293 12.79 -4.95 -4.79
N GLU A 294 12.80 -6.19 -4.28
CA GLU A 294 12.77 -6.45 -2.84
C GLU A 294 14.03 -5.92 -2.15
N ARG A 295 15.21 -6.11 -2.76
CA ARG A 295 16.47 -5.52 -2.26
C ARG A 295 16.40 -3.98 -2.24
N ARG A 296 15.81 -3.35 -3.25
CA ARG A 296 15.56 -1.90 -3.26
C ARG A 296 14.59 -1.48 -2.17
N ALA A 297 13.52 -2.23 -1.94
CA ALA A 297 12.53 -1.92 -0.91
C ALA A 297 13.04 -2.15 0.52
N ARG A 298 14.05 -3.01 0.72
CA ARG A 298 14.72 -3.20 2.01
C ARG A 298 15.77 -2.13 2.32
N ARG A 299 16.26 -1.39 1.30
CA ARG A 299 17.28 -0.36 1.53
C ARG A 299 16.73 0.75 2.41
N VAL A 300 17.55 1.12 3.38
CA VAL A 300 17.32 2.22 4.31
C VAL A 300 18.10 3.42 3.80
N GLU A 301 17.40 4.53 3.56
CA GLU A 301 18.08 5.81 3.40
C GLU A 301 18.43 6.33 4.80
N TRP A 302 19.71 6.61 5.02
CA TRP A 302 20.30 6.98 6.32
C TRP A 302 19.66 8.21 6.97
N THR A 303 18.88 8.99 6.24
CA THR A 303 18.26 10.24 6.65
C THR A 303 16.82 10.11 7.17
N SER A 304 16.15 8.96 7.01
CA SER A 304 14.68 8.86 7.15
C SER A 304 14.18 7.93 8.26
N GLU A 305 15.05 7.21 8.98
CA GLU A 305 14.62 6.06 9.79
C GLU A 305 14.05 6.41 11.18
N ALA A 306 14.21 7.65 11.63
CA ALA A 306 13.70 8.10 12.92
C ALA A 306 12.16 8.23 12.96
N TYR A 307 11.48 8.21 11.80
CA TYR A 307 10.03 8.41 11.73
C TYR A 307 9.28 7.08 11.56
N ARG A 308 8.39 6.75 12.50
CA ARG A 308 7.55 5.54 12.50
C ARG A 308 6.85 5.33 11.14
N GLY A 309 6.35 6.41 10.52
CA GLY A 309 5.69 6.34 9.21
C GLY A 309 6.58 5.86 8.06
N ALA A 310 7.90 6.10 8.10
CA ALA A 310 8.82 5.63 7.06
C ALA A 310 9.02 4.10 7.12
N ARG A 311 8.99 3.52 8.33
CA ARG A 311 9.04 2.08 8.54
C ARG A 311 7.76 1.40 8.04
N ASP A 312 6.61 1.98 8.35
CA ASP A 312 5.31 1.43 7.94
C ASP A 312 5.10 1.54 6.42
N GLU A 313 5.52 2.65 5.81
CA GLU A 313 5.54 2.80 4.34
C GLU A 313 6.39 1.72 3.67
N ARG A 314 7.59 1.45 4.22
CA ARG A 314 8.47 0.39 3.72
C ARG A 314 7.80 -0.98 3.83
N LYS A 315 7.10 -1.25 4.94
CA LYS A 315 6.34 -2.49 5.13
C LYS A 315 5.23 -2.64 4.10
N ARG A 316 4.40 -1.60 3.91
CA ARG A 316 3.33 -1.56 2.89
C ARG A 316 3.88 -1.76 1.47
N ARG A 317 4.99 -1.09 1.13
CA ARG A 317 5.68 -1.27 -0.15
C ARG A 317 6.13 -2.72 -0.38
N ARG A 318 6.75 -3.35 0.63
CA ARG A 318 7.21 -4.75 0.55
C ARG A 318 6.04 -5.72 0.37
N LYS A 319 4.93 -5.50 1.07
CA LYS A 319 3.70 -6.32 0.94
C LYS A 319 3.16 -6.27 -0.49
N ARG A 320 3.11 -5.08 -1.10
CA ARG A 320 2.67 -4.91 -2.50
C ARG A 320 3.60 -5.57 -3.52
N ILE A 321 4.91 -5.45 -3.32
CA ILE A 321 5.91 -6.15 -4.15
C ILE A 321 5.68 -7.66 -4.07
N LYS A 322 5.46 -8.23 -2.88
CA LYS A 322 5.13 -9.65 -2.72
C LYS A 322 3.84 -10.04 -3.45
N GLY A 323 2.76 -9.25 -3.33
CA GLY A 323 1.50 -9.53 -4.02
C GLY A 323 1.65 -9.51 -5.55
N LYS A 324 2.39 -8.53 -6.09
CA LYS A 324 2.69 -8.47 -7.54
C LYS A 324 3.58 -9.62 -8.01
N LEU A 325 4.55 -10.03 -7.19
CA LEU A 325 5.34 -11.24 -7.46
C LEU A 325 4.45 -12.47 -7.53
N VAL A 326 3.54 -12.67 -6.56
CA VAL A 326 2.61 -13.82 -6.57
C VAL A 326 1.75 -13.83 -7.84
N ALA A 327 1.18 -12.69 -8.22
CA ALA A 327 0.41 -12.58 -9.46
C ALA A 327 1.25 -12.92 -10.70
N GLU A 328 2.43 -12.33 -10.84
CA GLU A 328 3.30 -12.56 -12.01
C GLU A 328 3.83 -14.01 -12.04
N VAL A 329 4.05 -14.65 -10.88
CA VAL A 329 4.40 -16.08 -10.80
C VAL A 329 3.23 -16.95 -11.28
N TYR A 330 1.99 -16.69 -10.88
CA TYR A 330 0.85 -17.49 -11.36
C TYR A 330 0.51 -17.27 -12.84
N GLU A 331 0.86 -16.11 -13.40
CA GLU A 331 0.73 -15.82 -14.83
C GLU A 331 1.85 -16.45 -15.70
N THR A 332 3.01 -16.77 -15.12
CA THR A 332 4.19 -17.25 -15.86
C THR A 332 4.57 -18.69 -15.58
N CYS A 333 4.20 -19.22 -14.41
CA CYS A 333 4.54 -20.58 -14.01
C CYS A 333 3.73 -21.61 -14.80
N LYS A 334 4.43 -22.51 -15.49
CA LYS A 334 3.85 -23.68 -16.15
C LYS A 334 3.21 -24.64 -15.13
N TRP A 335 3.82 -24.79 -13.95
CA TRP A 335 3.42 -25.69 -12.88
C TRP A 335 2.70 -24.95 -11.75
N ARG A 336 1.73 -24.13 -12.12
CA ARG A 336 0.89 -23.39 -11.16
C ARG A 336 -0.15 -24.32 -10.53
N PRO A 337 -0.66 -23.97 -9.34
CA PRO A 337 -1.66 -24.80 -8.67
C PRO A 337 -2.92 -24.97 -9.52
N GLY A 338 -3.51 -26.17 -9.47
CA GLY A 338 -4.74 -26.50 -10.20
C GLY A 338 -5.96 -25.71 -9.70
N ALA A 339 -5.94 -25.36 -8.40
CA ALA A 339 -6.95 -24.53 -7.74
C ALA A 339 -6.32 -23.42 -6.89
N VAL A 340 -7.02 -22.29 -6.81
CA VAL A 340 -6.77 -21.26 -5.79
C VAL A 340 -8.01 -21.11 -4.93
N GLY A 341 -7.82 -21.02 -3.62
CA GLY A 341 -8.89 -20.71 -2.69
C GLY A 341 -8.93 -19.21 -2.41
N TYR A 342 -10.13 -18.68 -2.24
CA TYR A 342 -10.38 -17.29 -1.90
C TYR A 342 -11.35 -17.27 -0.72
N ILE A 343 -10.99 -16.53 0.33
CA ILE A 343 -11.84 -16.32 1.49
C ILE A 343 -12.15 -14.82 1.58
N PRO A 344 -13.43 -14.41 1.49
CA PRO A 344 -13.84 -13.04 1.79
C PRO A 344 -13.55 -12.66 3.25
N ALA A 345 -13.70 -11.39 3.62
CA ALA A 345 -13.54 -11.00 5.03
C ALA A 345 -14.72 -11.48 5.87
N TYR A 346 -14.46 -11.93 7.10
CA TYR A 346 -15.50 -12.30 8.03
C TYR A 346 -16.23 -11.05 8.53
N LEU A 347 -17.54 -10.98 8.29
CA LEU A 347 -18.37 -9.82 8.63
C LEU A 347 -18.34 -9.52 10.14
N ASP A 348 -18.42 -10.56 10.96
CA ASP A 348 -18.55 -10.44 12.42
C ASP A 348 -17.20 -10.38 13.16
N PHE A 349 -16.11 -10.16 12.44
CA PHE A 349 -14.77 -10.08 13.02
C PHE A 349 -14.70 -9.08 14.20
N GLY A 350 -14.05 -9.49 15.29
CA GLY A 350 -13.84 -8.66 16.48
C GLY A 350 -15.04 -8.55 17.42
N LEU A 351 -16.19 -9.19 17.13
CA LEU A 351 -17.20 -9.44 18.15
C LEU A 351 -16.70 -10.64 18.95
N GLY A 352 -16.37 -10.47 20.22
CA GLY A 352 -15.97 -11.57 21.13
C GLY A 352 -17.06 -12.63 21.37
N LYS A 353 -18.03 -12.77 20.46
CA LYS A 353 -18.91 -13.93 20.38
C LYS A 353 -18.03 -15.08 19.91
N GLU A 354 -17.70 -15.98 20.83
CA GLU A 354 -17.14 -17.28 20.49
C GLU A 354 -17.95 -17.88 19.32
N MET A 355 -17.25 -18.44 18.34
CA MET A 355 -17.83 -19.19 17.22
C MET A 355 -18.47 -20.50 17.72
N HIS A 356 -19.29 -20.42 18.76
CA HIS A 356 -20.00 -21.56 19.32
C HIS A 356 -21.03 -22.06 18.31
N GLU A 357 -20.83 -23.31 17.89
CA GLU A 357 -21.86 -24.29 17.52
C GLU A 357 -22.99 -23.82 16.59
N VAL A 358 -22.71 -22.88 15.69
CA VAL A 358 -23.60 -22.69 14.53
C VAL A 358 -23.27 -23.79 13.55
N GLU A 359 -24.26 -24.62 13.18
CA GLU A 359 -24.13 -25.60 12.11
C GLU A 359 -23.69 -24.88 10.83
N LYS A 360 -22.43 -25.11 10.44
CA LYS A 360 -21.79 -24.45 9.31
C LYS A 360 -22.16 -25.15 8.01
N GLU A 361 -23.40 -24.95 7.62
CA GLU A 361 -23.93 -25.47 6.36
C GLU A 361 -23.83 -24.45 5.22
N LEU A 362 -23.92 -24.92 3.98
CA LEU A 362 -24.00 -24.05 2.80
C LEU A 362 -25.33 -23.25 2.77
N SER A 363 -26.38 -23.83 3.35
CA SER A 363 -27.72 -23.25 3.48
C SER A 363 -27.73 -22.00 4.38
N SER A 364 -26.91 -21.98 5.44
CA SER A 364 -26.77 -20.86 6.38
C SER A 364 -25.69 -19.86 5.97
N LEU A 365 -24.77 -20.25 5.07
CA LEU A 365 -23.70 -19.38 4.59
C LEU A 365 -24.21 -18.27 3.66
N ARG A 366 -23.78 -17.03 3.91
CA ARG A 366 -24.10 -15.85 3.11
C ARG A 366 -22.82 -15.14 2.70
N TYR A 367 -22.83 -14.65 1.48
CA TYR A 367 -21.76 -13.89 0.85
C TYR A 367 -22.26 -12.50 0.48
N VAL A 368 -21.54 -11.45 0.87
CA VAL A 368 -21.88 -10.07 0.50
C VAL A 368 -20.94 -9.62 -0.62
N ARG A 369 -21.51 -9.35 -1.79
CA ARG A 369 -20.77 -8.93 -2.99
C ARG A 369 -21.20 -7.55 -3.43
N PHE A 370 -20.25 -6.65 -3.63
CA PHE A 370 -20.53 -5.36 -4.28
C PHE A 370 -20.86 -5.57 -5.76
N LYS A 371 -21.89 -4.87 -6.27
CA LYS A 371 -22.34 -5.02 -7.66
C LYS A 371 -21.24 -4.77 -8.71
N SER A 372 -20.28 -3.91 -8.39
CA SER A 372 -19.12 -3.58 -9.23
C SER A 372 -18.02 -4.65 -9.25
N CYS A 373 -18.16 -5.69 -8.43
CA CYS A 373 -17.15 -6.72 -8.20
C CYS A 373 -17.67 -8.11 -8.55
N ASP A 374 -16.77 -8.95 -9.03
CA ASP A 374 -17.08 -10.28 -9.54
C ASP A 374 -17.26 -11.33 -8.43
N VAL A 375 -16.59 -11.15 -7.28
CA VAL A 375 -16.64 -12.08 -6.14
C VAL A 375 -16.91 -11.35 -4.81
N PRO A 376 -17.38 -12.08 -3.76
CA PRO A 376 -17.83 -11.49 -2.51
C PRO A 376 -16.70 -10.83 -1.71
N HIS A 377 -17.01 -9.79 -0.94
CA HIS A 377 -16.07 -9.09 -0.06
C HIS A 377 -16.24 -9.50 1.41
N TYR A 378 -17.46 -9.86 1.80
CA TYR A 378 -17.74 -10.39 3.12
C TYR A 378 -18.41 -11.75 3.08
N TYR A 379 -18.30 -12.48 4.18
CA TYR A 379 -19.09 -13.66 4.45
C TYR A 379 -19.55 -13.69 5.92
N PHE A 380 -20.66 -14.37 6.16
CA PHE A 380 -21.18 -14.68 7.50
C PHE A 380 -22.09 -15.91 7.44
N TRP A 381 -22.34 -16.53 8.59
CA TRP A 381 -23.39 -17.54 8.72
C TRP A 381 -24.60 -16.92 9.41
N VAL A 382 -25.77 -17.13 8.81
CA VAL A 382 -27.05 -16.80 9.44
C VAL A 382 -27.22 -17.73 10.63
N ARG A 383 -27.63 -17.15 11.77
CA ARG A 383 -28.04 -17.94 12.92
C ARG A 383 -29.49 -18.29 12.74
N ASP A 384 -29.83 -19.57 12.77
CA ASP A 384 -31.23 -19.97 12.87
C ASP A 384 -31.76 -19.43 14.20
N THR A 385 -32.61 -18.41 14.12
CA THR A 385 -33.44 -17.98 15.24
C THR A 385 -34.54 -19.02 15.39
N LYS A 386 -34.27 -20.08 16.16
CA LYS A 386 -35.34 -20.90 16.73
C LYS A 386 -35.96 -20.17 17.91
#